data_AF-A0A167G799-F1
#
_entry.id   AF-A0A167G799-F1
#
_cell.length_a   1.000
_cell.length_b   1.000
_cell.length_c   1.000
_cell.angle_alpha   90.00
_cell.angle_beta   90.00
_cell.angle_gamma   90.00
#
_symmetry.space_group_name_H-M   'P 1'
#
loop_
_entity.id
_entity.type
_entity.pdbx_description
1 polymer ?
#
loop_
_entity_poly.entity_id
_entity_poly.type
_entity_poly.pdbx_seq_one_letter_code
_entity_poly.pdbx_strand_id
1 'polypeptide(L)'
;MISAVLSSVAFFSTAAFGASLGDIDHVVLFMQENRAFDHYFGSLYGVRGFADPNVQINLDGRSTFFNQVNASLSNATDYLLPWYINAQGGEFLNGTQCMGAGSNGFGSNHAALGNGSNDLWALLNTPQSLAYFKRQDLPIQYAITDAWTVGDVYQQGFVASTNPNRVLWQSGSVNIPGGNVNSTQGPVLDNNVTPGCSTLSLENYLTRKNVATLLHTIARACSLRHDTLWPAVRIRFSSPQARPR
;
A
#
# COMPACT_ATOMS: atom_id res chain seq x y z
N MET A 1 12.37 -26.66 47.65
CA MET A 1 13.58 -25.95 47.19
C MET A 1 13.87 -26.35 45.75
N ILE A 2 13.43 -25.57 44.77
CA ILE A 2 14.05 -25.51 43.42
C ILE A 2 13.87 -24.06 42.97
N SER A 3 14.93 -23.25 43.09
CA SER A 3 14.99 -21.90 42.51
C SER A 3 15.31 -22.04 41.02
N ALA A 4 14.40 -21.57 40.16
CA ALA A 4 14.69 -21.38 38.75
C ALA A 4 15.37 -20.02 38.57
N VAL A 5 16.65 -20.03 38.19
CA VAL A 5 17.39 -18.83 37.79
C VAL A 5 16.93 -18.46 36.38
N LEU A 6 16.19 -17.36 36.24
CA LEU A 6 15.97 -16.72 34.95
C LEU A 6 17.30 -16.06 34.52
N SER A 7 18.01 -16.66 33.58
CA SER A 7 19.08 -15.97 32.85
C SER A 7 18.44 -15.02 31.84
N SER A 8 18.36 -13.74 32.19
CA SER A 8 18.05 -12.65 31.27
C SER A 8 19.19 -12.49 30.26
N VAL A 9 18.96 -12.95 29.03
CA VAL A 9 19.84 -12.66 27.89
C VAL A 9 19.56 -11.22 27.44
N ALA A 10 20.45 -10.29 27.77
CA ALA A 10 20.42 -8.93 27.26
C ALA A 10 20.83 -8.96 25.77
N PHE A 11 19.89 -8.72 24.88
CA PHE A 11 20.20 -8.39 23.49
C PHE A 11 20.78 -6.97 23.47
N PHE A 12 22.11 -6.87 23.38
CA PHE A 12 22.75 -5.63 22.98
C PHE A 12 22.44 -5.40 21.51
N SER A 13 21.41 -4.60 21.23
CA SER A 13 21.28 -3.95 19.91
C SER A 13 22.46 -3.01 19.77
N THR A 14 23.50 -3.44 19.08
CA THR A 14 24.50 -2.53 18.55
C THR A 14 23.77 -1.61 17.59
N ALA A 15 23.44 -0.40 18.03
CA ALA A 15 23.04 0.66 17.11
C ALA A 15 24.16 0.75 16.07
N ALA A 16 23.85 0.46 14.82
CA ALA A 16 24.77 0.58 13.70
C ALA A 16 25.02 2.08 13.47
N PHE A 17 25.82 2.70 14.34
CA PHE A 17 26.38 4.03 14.14
C PHE A 17 27.41 3.93 13.01
N GLY A 18 26.96 4.12 11.76
CA GLY A 18 27.88 4.12 10.63
C GLY A 18 27.27 4.24 9.24
N ALA A 19 25.97 4.02 9.07
CA ALA A 19 25.34 4.20 7.76
C ALA A 19 24.85 5.64 7.58
N SER A 20 25.45 6.35 6.63
CA SER A 20 25.00 7.64 6.12
C SER A 20 24.14 7.46 4.87
N LEU A 21 23.36 8.48 4.48
CA LEU A 21 22.70 8.48 3.17
C LEU A 21 23.70 8.42 2.00
N GLY A 22 24.96 8.80 2.24
CA GLY A 22 26.04 8.71 1.25
C GLY A 22 26.49 7.28 0.95
N ASP A 23 26.12 6.29 1.78
CA ASP A 23 26.44 4.88 1.58
C ASP A 23 25.41 4.16 0.66
N ILE A 24 24.42 4.89 0.15
CA ILE A 24 23.39 4.36 -0.76
C ILE A 24 23.76 4.70 -2.20
N ASP A 25 24.29 3.72 -2.92
CA ASP A 25 24.61 3.87 -4.36
C ASP A 25 23.35 3.88 -5.24
N HIS A 26 22.34 3.12 -4.86
CA HIS A 26 21.14 2.91 -5.67
C HIS A 26 19.87 2.85 -4.83
N VAL A 27 18.86 3.59 -5.28
CA VAL A 27 17.49 3.45 -4.81
C VAL A 27 16.67 2.82 -5.93
N VAL A 28 16.11 1.64 -5.66
CA VAL A 28 15.18 0.99 -6.58
C VAL A 28 13.79 1.15 -6.01
N LEU A 29 12.94 1.86 -6.74
CA LEU A 29 11.56 2.07 -6.32
C LEU A 29 10.66 1.14 -7.12
N PHE A 30 9.97 0.25 -6.42
CA PHE A 30 9.02 -0.69 -7.02
C PHE A 30 7.59 -0.28 -6.68
N MET A 31 6.79 -0.03 -7.71
CA MET A 31 5.40 0.38 -7.57
C MET A 31 4.49 -0.79 -7.92
N GLN A 32 3.82 -1.33 -6.89
CA GLN A 32 2.80 -2.34 -7.06
C GLN A 32 1.43 -1.72 -7.35
N GLU A 33 0.54 -2.52 -7.90
CA GLU A 33 -0.77 -2.09 -8.35
C GLU A 33 -1.90 -2.73 -7.53
N ASN A 34 -3.00 -1.99 -7.35
CA ASN A 34 -4.32 -2.50 -6.99
C ASN A 34 -4.55 -3.17 -5.62
N ARG A 35 -3.77 -2.89 -4.56
CA ARG A 35 -3.94 -3.61 -3.27
C ARG A 35 -3.76 -2.70 -2.07
N ALA A 36 -4.72 -2.69 -1.15
CA ALA A 36 -4.58 -2.02 0.14
C ALA A 36 -3.55 -2.73 1.05
N PHE A 37 -2.98 -2.02 2.02
CA PHE A 37 -2.05 -2.62 2.99
C PHE A 37 -2.73 -3.77 3.75
N ASP A 38 -3.93 -3.53 4.28
CA ASP A 38 -4.70 -4.52 5.03
C ASP A 38 -5.04 -5.76 4.21
N HIS A 39 -5.14 -5.61 2.89
CA HIS A 39 -5.39 -6.72 1.98
C HIS A 39 -4.22 -7.72 1.95
N TYR A 40 -2.98 -7.26 2.10
CA TYR A 40 -1.79 -8.12 2.15
C TYR A 40 -1.37 -8.44 3.59
N PHE A 41 -1.34 -7.43 4.44
CA PHE A 41 -0.64 -7.42 5.71
C PHE A 41 -1.52 -7.04 6.89
N GLY A 42 -2.83 -6.92 6.73
CA GLY A 42 -3.73 -6.61 7.85
C GLY A 42 -3.70 -7.68 8.96
N SER A 43 -3.26 -8.89 8.63
CA SER A 43 -3.03 -9.98 9.59
C SER A 43 -1.56 -10.18 9.99
N LEU A 44 -0.64 -9.33 9.52
CA LEU A 44 0.78 -9.40 9.88
C LEU A 44 0.98 -9.03 11.34
N TYR A 45 1.82 -9.77 12.06
CA TYR A 45 2.13 -9.44 13.44
C TYR A 45 3.01 -8.18 13.53
N GLY A 46 2.68 -7.28 14.45
CA GLY A 46 3.47 -6.07 14.73
C GLY A 46 3.10 -4.84 13.91
N VAL A 47 2.10 -4.93 13.02
CA VAL A 47 1.56 -3.77 12.29
C VAL A 47 0.24 -3.32 12.90
N ARG A 48 -0.16 -2.07 12.62
CA ARG A 48 -1.51 -1.55 12.89
C ARG A 48 -2.53 -2.13 11.92
N GLY A 49 -2.86 -3.41 12.11
CA GLY A 49 -3.80 -4.17 11.28
C GLY A 49 -5.09 -4.52 12.00
N PHE A 50 -5.69 -5.66 11.64
CA PHE A 50 -7.00 -6.11 12.17
C PHE A 50 -7.01 -6.39 13.68
N ALA A 51 -5.83 -6.56 14.29
CA ALA A 51 -5.68 -6.78 15.72
C ALA A 51 -5.19 -5.52 16.48
N ASP A 52 -5.14 -4.35 15.84
CA ASP A 52 -4.74 -3.10 16.50
C ASP A 52 -5.78 -2.70 17.56
N PRO A 53 -5.40 -2.61 18.85
CA PRO A 53 -6.30 -2.16 19.90
C PRO A 53 -6.66 -0.67 19.81
N ASN A 54 -5.93 0.11 19.02
CA ASN A 54 -6.13 1.56 18.86
C ASN A 54 -6.94 1.92 17.62
N VAL A 55 -7.64 0.95 17.02
CA VAL A 55 -8.50 1.19 15.86
C VAL A 55 -9.54 2.27 16.16
N GLN A 56 -9.80 3.13 15.17
CA GLN A 56 -10.84 4.16 15.26
C GLN A 56 -12.20 3.53 15.61
N ILE A 57 -12.86 4.13 16.61
CA ILE A 57 -14.25 3.85 16.97
C ILE A 57 -15.13 4.95 16.38
N ASN A 58 -16.12 4.56 15.60
CA ASN A 58 -17.07 5.46 14.96
C ASN A 58 -18.18 5.88 15.93
N LEU A 59 -19.03 6.82 15.50
CA LEU A 59 -20.11 7.38 16.32
C LEU A 59 -21.15 6.34 16.77
N ASP A 60 -21.25 5.22 16.07
CA ASP A 60 -22.10 4.08 16.40
C ASP A 60 -21.51 3.17 17.50
N GLY A 61 -20.30 3.48 17.99
CA GLY A 61 -19.59 2.73 19.00
C GLY A 61 -18.86 1.48 18.48
N ARG A 62 -18.87 1.23 17.16
CA ARG A 62 -18.15 0.12 16.53
C ARG A 62 -16.82 0.59 15.96
N SER A 63 -15.86 -0.31 15.83
CA SER A 63 -14.62 0.01 15.11
C SER A 63 -14.90 0.23 13.63
N THR A 64 -14.07 1.01 12.95
CA THR A 64 -14.14 1.24 11.48
C THR A 64 -14.21 -0.05 10.63
N PHE A 65 -13.76 -1.19 11.16
CA PHE A 65 -13.88 -2.48 10.48
C PHE A 65 -15.33 -2.98 10.29
N PHE A 66 -16.30 -2.51 11.09
CA PHE A 66 -17.71 -2.87 10.91
C PHE A 66 -18.30 -2.08 9.75
N ASN A 67 -18.04 -2.54 8.53
CA ASN A 67 -18.48 -1.83 7.33
C ASN A 67 -19.97 -2.06 7.09
N GLN A 68 -20.71 -1.00 6.84
CA GLN A 68 -22.16 -1.06 6.69
C GLN A 68 -22.55 -1.86 5.45
N VAL A 69 -23.64 -2.61 5.55
CA VAL A 69 -24.32 -3.27 4.42
C VAL A 69 -25.82 -3.02 4.49
N ASN A 70 -26.49 -3.12 3.34
CA ASN A 70 -27.95 -2.97 3.25
C ASN A 70 -28.61 -4.30 2.87
N ALA A 71 -29.95 -4.31 2.78
CA ALA A 71 -30.75 -5.48 2.40
C ALA A 71 -30.41 -6.04 1.00
N SER A 72 -29.79 -5.25 0.12
CA SER A 72 -29.32 -5.74 -1.19
C SER A 72 -28.05 -6.58 -1.08
N LEU A 73 -27.24 -6.39 -0.03
CA LEU A 73 -26.01 -7.14 0.22
C LEU A 73 -26.21 -8.26 1.24
N SER A 74 -27.01 -8.05 2.29
CA SER A 74 -27.28 -9.06 3.31
C SER A 74 -28.62 -8.82 3.99
N ASN A 75 -29.37 -9.91 4.21
CA ASN A 75 -30.59 -9.91 5.02
C ASN A 75 -30.35 -10.40 6.46
N ALA A 76 -29.11 -10.80 6.79
CA ALA A 76 -28.78 -11.43 8.07
C ALA A 76 -28.03 -10.50 9.04
N THR A 77 -27.44 -9.42 8.52
CA THR A 77 -26.59 -8.49 9.27
C THR A 77 -26.61 -7.11 8.60
N ASP A 78 -26.36 -6.07 9.39
CA ASP A 78 -26.18 -4.68 8.97
C ASP A 78 -24.71 -4.31 8.71
N TYR A 79 -23.77 -5.24 8.94
CA TYR A 79 -22.34 -5.02 8.67
C TYR A 79 -21.62 -6.22 8.01
N LEU A 80 -20.46 -5.93 7.41
CA LEU A 80 -19.44 -6.87 6.95
C LEU A 80 -18.10 -6.53 7.59
N LEU A 81 -17.43 -7.53 8.17
CA LEU A 81 -16.06 -7.42 8.67
C LEU A 81 -15.05 -7.80 7.58
N PRO A 82 -13.77 -7.40 7.73
CA PRO A 82 -12.70 -7.94 6.89
C PRO A 82 -12.72 -9.47 6.88
N TRP A 83 -12.60 -10.07 5.70
CA TRP A 83 -12.81 -11.50 5.52
C TRP A 83 -11.70 -12.17 4.70
N TYR A 84 -11.38 -13.41 5.05
CA TYR A 84 -10.33 -14.16 4.37
C TYR A 84 -10.79 -14.61 2.98
N ILE A 85 -10.11 -14.11 1.96
CA ILE A 85 -10.53 -14.25 0.56
C ILE A 85 -10.51 -15.69 0.05
N ASN A 86 -9.60 -16.52 0.57
CA ASN A 86 -9.43 -17.92 0.19
C ASN A 86 -10.01 -18.88 1.25
N ALA A 87 -11.04 -18.49 1.99
CA ALA A 87 -11.64 -19.33 3.03
C ALA A 87 -12.10 -20.72 2.53
N GLN A 88 -12.38 -20.85 1.22
CA GLN A 88 -12.79 -22.11 0.59
C GLN A 88 -11.61 -23.03 0.19
N GLY A 89 -10.36 -22.53 0.18
CA GLY A 89 -9.17 -23.28 -0.21
C GLY A 89 -9.13 -23.71 -1.69
N GLY A 90 -8.10 -24.49 -2.07
CA GLY A 90 -8.00 -25.12 -3.38
C GLY A 90 -7.80 -24.15 -4.56
N GLU A 91 -8.61 -24.31 -5.62
CA GLU A 91 -8.52 -23.54 -6.86
C GLU A 91 -8.70 -22.02 -6.67
N PHE A 92 -9.37 -21.62 -5.58
CA PHE A 92 -9.61 -20.21 -5.26
C PHE A 92 -8.32 -19.42 -5.01
N LEU A 93 -7.26 -20.04 -4.49
CA LEU A 93 -5.98 -19.34 -4.24
C LEU A 93 -5.40 -18.72 -5.52
N ASN A 94 -5.46 -19.45 -6.63
CA ASN A 94 -4.95 -18.96 -7.92
C ASN A 94 -5.95 -17.99 -8.57
N GLY A 95 -7.26 -18.26 -8.44
CA GLY A 95 -8.31 -17.41 -9.01
C GLY A 95 -8.42 -16.03 -8.35
N THR A 96 -8.24 -15.94 -7.03
CA THR A 96 -8.39 -14.68 -6.28
C THR A 96 -7.26 -13.68 -6.53
N GLN A 97 -6.12 -14.11 -7.08
CA GLN A 97 -5.12 -13.16 -7.57
C GLN A 97 -5.64 -12.37 -8.77
N CYS A 98 -6.55 -12.94 -9.56
CA CYS A 98 -7.12 -12.35 -10.77
C CYS A 98 -8.54 -11.77 -10.58
N MET A 99 -9.06 -11.74 -9.35
CA MET A 99 -10.44 -11.31 -9.12
C MET A 99 -10.60 -9.79 -9.21
N GLY A 100 -11.79 -9.34 -9.62
CA GLY A 100 -12.19 -7.95 -9.51
C GLY A 100 -12.45 -7.56 -8.06
N ALA A 101 -11.74 -6.53 -7.57
CA ALA A 101 -11.76 -6.13 -6.17
C ALA A 101 -12.62 -4.90 -5.84
N GLY A 102 -13.27 -4.28 -6.84
CA GLY A 102 -14.10 -3.08 -6.65
C GLY A 102 -13.67 -1.89 -7.49
N SER A 103 -14.38 -0.76 -7.38
CA SER A 103 -13.94 0.48 -8.03
C SER A 103 -12.72 1.05 -7.31
N ASN A 104 -11.93 1.82 -8.04
CA ASN A 104 -10.90 2.66 -7.46
C ASN A 104 -10.97 4.11 -7.95
N GLY A 105 -12.06 4.43 -8.63
CA GLY A 105 -12.32 5.80 -9.04
C GLY A 105 -12.50 6.69 -7.83
N PHE A 106 -12.10 7.96 -8.01
CA PHE A 106 -12.23 9.01 -7.01
C PHE A 106 -13.61 9.01 -6.33
N GLY A 107 -14.71 8.98 -7.12
CA GLY A 107 -16.07 8.99 -6.58
C GLY A 107 -16.39 7.82 -5.64
N SER A 108 -16.15 6.58 -6.05
CA SER A 108 -16.45 5.40 -5.22
C SER A 108 -15.58 5.35 -3.97
N ASN A 109 -14.29 5.66 -4.09
CA ASN A 109 -13.37 5.63 -2.94
C ASN A 109 -13.72 6.71 -1.92
N HIS A 110 -14.01 7.94 -2.37
CA HIS A 110 -14.42 9.03 -1.47
C HIS A 110 -15.78 8.77 -0.82
N ALA A 111 -16.72 8.14 -1.56
CA ALA A 111 -17.97 7.70 -0.98
C ALA A 111 -17.73 6.65 0.12
N ALA A 112 -16.88 5.66 -0.13
CA ALA A 112 -16.52 4.61 0.82
C ALA A 112 -15.75 5.13 2.06
N LEU A 113 -14.92 6.16 1.90
CA LEU A 113 -14.24 6.84 3.02
C LEU A 113 -15.22 7.48 4.01
N GLY A 114 -16.45 7.81 3.59
CA GLY A 114 -17.52 8.23 4.48
C GLY A 114 -17.20 9.47 5.32
N ASN A 115 -16.52 10.48 4.75
CA ASN A 115 -16.06 11.66 5.48
C ASN A 115 -15.18 11.34 6.71
N GLY A 116 -14.45 10.22 6.67
CA GLY A 116 -13.54 9.79 7.73
C GLY A 116 -14.07 8.67 8.61
N SER A 117 -15.33 8.25 8.47
CA SER A 117 -15.84 7.05 9.16
C SER A 117 -15.17 5.76 8.64
N ASN A 118 -14.78 5.77 7.36
CA ASN A 118 -14.04 4.71 6.68
C ASN A 118 -14.71 3.32 6.78
N ASP A 119 -16.05 3.29 6.87
CA ASP A 119 -16.88 2.11 7.14
C ASP A 119 -17.92 1.85 6.02
N LEU A 120 -17.76 2.47 4.84
CA LEU A 120 -18.72 2.35 3.73
C LEU A 120 -18.15 1.58 2.52
N TRP A 121 -17.03 0.87 2.67
CA TRP A 121 -16.38 0.16 1.56
C TRP A 121 -17.22 -0.98 1.01
N ALA A 122 -17.91 -1.73 1.87
CA ALA A 122 -18.80 -2.79 1.41
C ALA A 122 -19.99 -2.25 0.61
N LEU A 123 -20.59 -1.15 1.09
CA LEU A 123 -21.83 -0.58 0.55
C LEU A 123 -21.61 0.30 -0.69
N LEU A 124 -20.61 1.18 -0.65
CA LEU A 124 -20.40 2.24 -1.66
C LEU A 124 -19.23 1.93 -2.60
N ASN A 125 -18.56 0.81 -2.40
CA ASN A 125 -17.59 0.27 -3.35
C ASN A 125 -17.97 -1.18 -3.72
N THR A 126 -17.47 -2.16 -2.96
CA THR A 126 -17.85 -3.56 -3.12
C THR A 126 -17.42 -4.37 -1.89
N PRO A 127 -18.11 -5.48 -1.53
CA PRO A 127 -17.72 -6.36 -0.43
C PRO A 127 -16.29 -6.93 -0.53
N GLN A 128 -15.77 -7.11 -1.74
CA GLN A 128 -14.40 -7.56 -2.02
C GLN A 128 -13.33 -6.56 -1.58
N SER A 129 -13.67 -5.28 -1.38
CA SER A 129 -12.74 -4.27 -0.83
C SER A 129 -12.25 -4.63 0.58
N LEU A 130 -13.03 -5.42 1.31
CA LEU A 130 -12.74 -5.89 2.67
C LEU A 130 -12.11 -7.28 2.71
N ALA A 131 -11.92 -7.91 1.56
CA ALA A 131 -11.25 -9.19 1.49
C ALA A 131 -9.76 -9.01 1.84
N TYR A 132 -9.13 -10.02 2.41
CA TYR A 132 -7.68 -10.02 2.67
C TYR A 132 -7.06 -11.40 2.43
N PHE A 133 -5.76 -11.40 2.15
CA PHE A 133 -4.90 -12.58 2.09
C PHE A 133 -4.24 -12.84 3.44
N LYS A 134 -3.90 -14.10 3.67
CA LYS A 134 -3.06 -14.53 4.77
C LYS A 134 -1.66 -14.84 4.27
N ARG A 135 -0.73 -15.00 5.22
CA ARG A 135 0.66 -15.33 4.96
C ARG A 135 0.87 -16.47 3.96
N GLN A 136 0.09 -17.55 4.07
CA GLN A 136 0.23 -18.71 3.17
C GLN A 136 -0.12 -18.40 1.71
N ASP A 137 -0.91 -17.35 1.45
CA ASP A 137 -1.32 -16.98 0.09
C ASP A 137 -0.28 -16.08 -0.60
N LEU A 138 0.59 -15.41 0.18
CA LEU A 138 1.55 -14.40 -0.28
C LEU A 138 2.98 -14.69 0.24
N PRO A 139 3.57 -15.86 -0.06
CA PRO A 139 4.83 -16.30 0.55
C PRO A 139 6.00 -15.34 0.25
N ILE A 140 6.03 -14.74 -0.94
CA ILE A 140 7.09 -13.80 -1.31
C ILE A 140 6.93 -12.50 -0.52
N GLN A 141 5.75 -11.90 -0.52
CA GLN A 141 5.48 -10.63 0.16
C GLN A 141 5.76 -10.73 1.65
N TYR A 142 5.35 -11.83 2.30
CA TYR A 142 5.65 -12.04 3.71
C TYR A 142 7.12 -12.32 3.99
N ALA A 143 7.84 -13.01 3.11
CA ALA A 143 9.29 -13.18 3.24
C ALA A 143 10.04 -11.83 3.14
N ILE A 144 9.56 -10.92 2.28
CA ILE A 144 10.09 -9.56 2.16
C ILE A 144 9.86 -8.79 3.48
N THR A 145 8.65 -8.84 4.05
CA THR A 145 8.35 -8.13 5.31
C THR A 145 9.05 -8.73 6.53
N ASP A 146 9.37 -10.02 6.51
CA ASP A 146 10.13 -10.66 7.60
C ASP A 146 11.61 -10.27 7.58
N ALA A 147 12.16 -10.04 6.37
CA ALA A 147 13.57 -9.74 6.19
C ALA A 147 13.90 -8.23 6.25
N TRP A 148 12.90 -7.37 6.10
CA TRP A 148 13.09 -5.92 5.96
C TRP A 148 12.04 -5.09 6.70
N THR A 149 12.30 -3.79 6.82
CA THR A 149 11.37 -2.85 7.43
C THR A 149 10.10 -2.70 6.60
N VAL A 150 8.95 -2.78 7.28
CA VAL A 150 7.64 -2.43 6.73
C VAL A 150 7.18 -1.09 7.33
N GLY A 151 6.58 -0.24 6.51
CA GLY A 151 5.93 0.99 6.97
C GLY A 151 4.41 0.84 6.90
N ASP A 152 3.77 0.74 8.05
CA ASP A 152 2.33 0.48 8.22
C ASP A 152 1.48 1.77 8.37
N VAL A 153 2.11 2.94 8.27
CA VAL A 153 1.45 4.26 8.28
C VAL A 153 1.72 5.04 6.98
N TYR A 154 2.15 4.36 5.92
CA TYR A 154 2.14 4.96 4.58
C TYR A 154 0.70 5.00 4.06
N GLN A 155 0.37 6.01 3.27
CA GLN A 155 -0.94 6.14 2.64
C GLN A 155 -0.75 6.36 1.14
N GLN A 156 -1.77 6.01 0.35
CA GLN A 156 -1.81 6.45 -1.04
C GLN A 156 -1.73 7.97 -1.08
N GLY A 157 -0.97 8.52 -2.02
CA GLY A 157 -0.77 9.95 -2.06
C GLY A 157 -2.02 10.73 -2.50
N PHE A 158 -2.90 10.09 -3.29
CA PHE A 158 -4.21 10.64 -3.62
C PHE A 158 -5.26 9.52 -3.71
N VAL A 159 -6.44 9.70 -3.12
CA VAL A 159 -7.49 8.67 -3.05
C VAL A 159 -8.26 8.57 -4.38
N ALA A 160 -7.60 8.01 -5.38
CA ALA A 160 -8.12 7.87 -6.74
C ALA A 160 -7.41 6.73 -7.48
N SER A 161 -7.68 6.63 -8.78
CA SER A 161 -7.16 5.59 -9.66
C SER A 161 -5.62 5.59 -9.81
N THR A 162 -5.10 4.73 -10.69
CA THR A 162 -3.66 4.52 -10.90
C THR A 162 -2.93 5.78 -11.37
N ASN A 163 -3.42 6.48 -12.41
CA ASN A 163 -2.71 7.61 -13.02
C ASN A 163 -2.44 8.77 -12.04
N PRO A 164 -3.42 9.25 -11.24
CA PRO A 164 -3.17 10.28 -10.23
C PRO A 164 -1.99 9.94 -9.31
N ASN A 165 -1.95 8.70 -8.79
CA ASN A 165 -0.89 8.26 -7.89
C ASN A 165 0.46 8.06 -8.58
N ARG A 166 0.49 7.61 -9.85
CA ARG A 166 1.73 7.55 -10.65
C ARG A 166 2.31 8.93 -10.88
N VAL A 167 1.48 9.88 -11.31
CA VAL A 167 1.89 11.26 -11.56
C VAL A 167 2.38 11.88 -10.26
N LEU A 168 1.63 11.76 -9.17
CA LEU A 168 2.02 12.27 -7.85
C LEU A 168 3.35 11.67 -7.36
N TRP A 169 3.58 10.37 -7.56
CA TRP A 169 4.84 9.72 -7.18
C TRP A 169 6.05 10.24 -7.95
N GLN A 170 5.85 10.66 -9.21
CA GLN A 170 6.92 11.16 -10.07
C GLN A 170 7.13 12.67 -9.94
N SER A 171 6.06 13.45 -9.80
CA SER A 171 6.09 14.92 -9.86
C SER A 171 5.86 15.59 -8.51
N GLY A 172 5.37 14.87 -7.50
CA GLY A 172 4.91 15.44 -6.24
C GLY A 172 3.58 16.20 -6.33
N SER A 173 2.87 16.18 -7.47
CA SER A 173 1.56 16.81 -7.62
C SER A 173 0.65 16.06 -8.58
N VAL A 174 -0.66 16.07 -8.33
CA VAL A 174 -1.66 15.61 -9.32
C VAL A 174 -1.99 16.69 -10.36
N ASN A 175 -1.10 17.65 -10.60
CA ASN A 175 -1.29 18.74 -11.56
C ASN A 175 -2.34 19.79 -11.16
N ILE A 176 -2.41 20.10 -9.86
CA ILE A 176 -3.25 21.19 -9.34
C ILE A 176 -2.73 22.54 -9.90
N PRO A 177 -3.58 23.37 -10.54
CA PRO A 177 -3.19 24.70 -11.00
C PRO A 177 -2.61 25.55 -9.86
N GLY A 178 -1.47 26.20 -10.12
CA GLY A 178 -0.70 26.93 -9.10
C GLY A 178 0.23 26.06 -8.24
N GLY A 179 0.31 24.76 -8.51
CA GLY A 179 1.29 23.85 -7.91
C GLY A 179 2.68 23.93 -8.55
N ASN A 180 3.55 23.00 -8.16
CA ASN A 180 4.91 22.84 -8.69
C ASN A 180 4.96 22.37 -10.17
N VAL A 181 3.81 22.05 -10.76
CA VAL A 181 3.65 21.72 -12.18
C VAL A 181 2.88 22.85 -12.86
N ASN A 182 3.49 23.49 -13.87
CA ASN A 182 2.89 24.61 -14.60
C ASN A 182 1.85 24.10 -15.61
N SER A 183 0.61 23.89 -15.16
CA SER A 183 -0.49 23.45 -16.02
C SER A 183 -1.82 24.07 -15.62
N THR A 184 -2.70 24.24 -16.60
CA THR A 184 -4.09 24.69 -16.45
C THR A 184 -5.11 23.56 -16.64
N GLN A 185 -4.65 22.34 -16.93
CA GLN A 185 -5.52 21.20 -17.28
C GLN A 185 -6.13 20.49 -16.06
N GLY A 186 -5.87 21.01 -14.86
CA GLY A 186 -6.53 20.59 -13.63
C GLY A 186 -6.01 19.25 -13.09
N PRO A 187 -6.53 18.84 -11.91
CA PRO A 187 -6.07 17.62 -11.30
C PRO A 187 -6.30 16.40 -12.18
N VAL A 188 -5.29 15.55 -12.29
CA VAL A 188 -5.46 14.17 -12.75
C VAL A 188 -6.23 13.43 -11.67
N LEU A 189 -7.50 13.13 -11.92
CA LEU A 189 -8.40 12.45 -10.97
C LEU A 189 -8.76 11.02 -11.39
N ASP A 190 -8.45 10.65 -12.63
CA ASP A 190 -8.82 9.37 -13.22
C ASP A 190 -7.71 8.84 -14.13
N ASN A 191 -7.96 7.69 -14.75
CA ASN A 191 -7.04 7.07 -15.70
C ASN A 191 -7.17 7.60 -17.13
N ASN A 192 -7.93 8.67 -17.36
CA ASN A 192 -8.04 9.22 -18.69
C ASN A 192 -6.66 9.76 -19.09
N VAL A 193 -6.16 9.27 -20.22
CA VAL A 193 -4.79 9.60 -20.64
C VAL A 193 -4.79 11.03 -21.15
N THR A 194 -4.22 11.95 -20.40
CA THR A 194 -3.96 13.30 -20.88
C THR A 194 -2.79 13.26 -21.87
N PRO A 195 -2.98 13.64 -23.15
CA PRO A 195 -1.86 13.71 -24.10
C PRO A 195 -0.78 14.68 -23.60
N GLY A 196 0.49 14.26 -23.62
CA GLY A 196 1.64 15.15 -23.34
C GLY A 196 2.60 14.69 -22.23
N CYS A 197 2.26 13.67 -21.43
CA CYS A 197 3.19 13.07 -20.47
C CYS A 197 4.06 11.98 -21.14
N SER A 198 4.88 12.36 -22.12
CA SER A 198 5.77 11.41 -22.83
C SER A 198 7.19 11.36 -22.26
N THR A 199 7.62 12.36 -21.51
CA THR A 199 8.95 12.42 -20.89
C THR A 199 8.89 13.08 -19.52
N LEU A 200 9.32 12.36 -18.49
CA LEU A 200 9.55 12.89 -17.14
C LEU A 200 11.04 12.77 -16.83
N SER A 201 11.68 13.90 -16.53
CA SER A 201 13.04 13.94 -15.98
C SER A 201 12.96 14.26 -14.49
N LEU A 202 13.44 13.35 -13.65
CA LEU A 202 13.70 13.68 -12.25
C LEU A 202 14.94 14.56 -12.20
N GLU A 203 14.75 15.85 -11.92
CA GLU A 203 15.84 16.75 -11.58
C GLU A 203 16.33 16.39 -10.18
N ASN A 204 17.60 16.01 -10.07
CA ASN A 204 18.22 15.83 -8.77
C ASN A 204 18.27 17.19 -8.06
N TYR A 205 17.46 17.34 -7.02
CA TYR A 205 17.31 18.59 -6.28
C TYR A 205 18.64 19.14 -5.73
N LEU A 206 19.59 18.26 -5.37
CA LEU A 206 20.89 18.65 -4.80
C LEU A 206 21.89 19.13 -5.87
N THR A 207 21.80 18.61 -7.09
CA THR A 207 22.79 18.86 -8.15
C THR A 207 22.23 19.63 -9.34
N ARG A 208 20.91 19.85 -9.38
CA ARG A 208 20.15 20.42 -10.51
C ARG A 208 20.37 19.68 -11.83
N LYS A 209 20.90 18.45 -11.76
CA LYS A 209 21.15 17.58 -12.92
C LYS A 209 19.96 16.64 -13.10
N ASN A 210 19.52 16.49 -14.34
CA ASN A 210 18.54 15.47 -14.67
C ASN A 210 19.18 14.08 -14.54
N VAL A 211 18.58 13.22 -13.72
CA VAL A 211 18.97 11.82 -13.65
C VAL A 211 18.14 11.07 -14.68
N ALA A 212 18.82 10.34 -15.56
CA ALA A 212 18.15 9.46 -16.51
C ALA A 212 17.36 8.41 -15.72
N THR A 213 16.04 8.58 -15.67
CA THR A 213 15.12 7.65 -15.03
C THR A 213 14.65 6.69 -16.10
N LEU A 214 15.07 5.43 -16.01
CA LEU A 214 14.62 4.42 -16.97
C LEU A 214 13.32 3.79 -16.45
N LEU A 215 12.20 4.25 -16.99
CA LEU A 215 10.89 3.67 -16.69
C LEU A 215 10.71 2.37 -17.49
N HIS A 216 10.93 1.23 -16.84
CA HIS A 216 10.57 -0.07 -17.41
C HIS A 216 9.15 -0.45 -17.00
N THR A 217 8.19 -0.26 -17.91
CA THR A 217 6.81 -0.74 -17.71
C THR A 217 6.70 -2.16 -18.27
N ILE A 218 6.63 -3.16 -17.38
CA ILE A 218 6.27 -4.53 -17.77
C ILE A 218 4.75 -4.66 -17.67
N ALA A 219 4.03 -4.25 -18.70
CA ALA A 219 2.58 -4.47 -18.79
C ALA A 219 2.29 -5.60 -19.79
N ARG A 220 2.47 -6.85 -19.35
CA ARG A 220 1.90 -8.05 -20.00
C ARG A 220 1.58 -9.11 -18.95
N ALA A 221 0.43 -8.96 -18.29
CA ALA A 221 -0.31 -10.08 -17.70
C ALA A 221 -1.78 -9.66 -17.54
N CYS A 222 -2.66 -10.37 -18.25
CA CYS A 222 -4.13 -10.41 -18.22
C CYS A 222 -4.91 -9.31 -17.46
N SER A 223 -5.66 -8.49 -18.22
CA SER A 223 -6.95 -7.90 -17.83
C SER A 223 -7.05 -7.37 -16.39
N LEU A 224 -6.38 -6.25 -16.10
CA LEU A 224 -6.49 -5.56 -14.83
C LEU A 224 -7.31 -4.28 -15.01
N ARG A 225 -8.55 -4.30 -14.50
CA ARG A 225 -9.24 -3.11 -14.00
C ARG A 225 -9.17 -3.22 -12.48
N HIS A 226 -8.91 -2.10 -11.79
CA HIS A 226 -9.29 -1.75 -10.40
C HIS A 226 -8.11 -1.40 -9.44
N ASP A 227 -7.75 -0.10 -9.31
CA ASP A 227 -6.51 0.64 -8.89
C ASP A 227 -6.28 1.22 -7.47
N THR A 228 -5.36 0.67 -6.67
CA THR A 228 -4.77 1.36 -5.49
C THR A 228 -3.32 0.93 -5.26
N LEU A 229 -2.40 1.90 -5.15
CA LEU A 229 -0.94 1.68 -5.26
C LEU A 229 -0.23 1.68 -3.89
N TRP A 230 0.89 0.94 -3.77
CA TRP A 230 1.91 1.14 -2.73
C TRP A 230 3.31 1.17 -3.36
N PRO A 231 4.17 2.15 -3.01
CA PRO A 231 5.60 2.06 -3.25
C PRO A 231 6.25 1.26 -2.12
N ALA A 232 6.87 0.12 -2.45
CA ALA A 232 7.86 -0.48 -1.55
C ALA A 232 9.17 0.28 -1.77
N VAL A 233 9.56 1.11 -0.80
CA VAL A 233 10.88 1.75 -0.81
C VAL A 233 11.90 0.73 -0.35
N ARG A 234 12.72 0.23 -1.28
CA ARG A 234 13.88 -0.62 -0.96
C ARG A 234 15.07 0.29 -0.63
N ILE A 235 15.41 0.44 0.65
CA ILE A 235 16.72 0.94 1.07
C ILE A 235 17.55 -0.28 1.47
N ARG A 236 18.53 -0.64 0.65
CA ARG A 236 19.52 -1.66 1.00
C ARG A 236 20.76 -0.95 1.52
N PHE A 237 21.08 -1.13 2.81
CA PHE A 237 22.42 -0.84 3.31
C PHE A 237 23.31 -2.02 2.94
N SER A 238 24.11 -1.90 1.90
CA SER A 238 25.24 -2.81 1.68
C SER A 238 26.41 -2.34 2.53
N SER A 239 26.87 -3.15 3.48
CA SER A 239 28.17 -2.91 4.11
C SER A 239 29.24 -2.86 3.02
N PRO A 240 30.20 -1.92 3.06
CA PRO A 240 31.34 -1.98 2.16
C PRO A 240 32.04 -3.33 2.37
N GLN A 241 32.04 -4.18 1.35
CA GLN A 241 33.04 -5.25 1.30
C GLN A 241 34.39 -4.57 1.42
N ALA A 242 35.11 -4.90 2.49
CA ALA A 242 36.47 -4.43 2.71
C ALA A 242 37.29 -4.70 1.44
N ARG A 243 37.74 -3.65 0.76
CA ARG A 243 38.69 -3.79 -0.32
C ARG A 243 39.96 -4.41 0.27
N PRO A 244 40.51 -5.49 -0.33
CA PRO A 244 41.81 -5.99 0.09
C PRO A 244 42.86 -4.90 -0.20
N ARG A 245 43.66 -4.58 0.82
CA ARG A 245 44.93 -3.87 0.64
C ARG A 245 45.99 -4.85 0.17
#